data_AF-A0A7V1F8D2-F1
#
_entry.id   AF-A0A7V1F8D2-F1
#
_cell.length_a   1.000
_cell.length_b   1.000
_cell.length_c   1.000
_cell.angle_alpha   90.00
_cell.angle_beta   90.00
_cell.angle_gamma   90.00
#
_symmetry.space_group_name_H-M   'P 1'
#
loop_
_entity.id
_entity.type
_entity.pdbx_description
1 polymer ?
#
loop_
_entity_poly.entity_id
_entity_poly.type
_entity_poly.pdbx_seq_one_letter_code
_entity_poly.pdbx_strand_id
1 'polypeptide(L)'
;MGLDESLKEIAGIMNRLSARGVTKGYALIGGLSVSVWKTPRGTRDIDLLVSLDSTEHIDKFCKALETEGLAPDILTGGLGDPVPYLVKVSHKGIPVDMTGFDYGYSSFLPLMFQ
;
A
#
# COMPACT_ATOMS: atom_id res chain seq x y z
N MET A 1 -16.35 -0.88 1.32
CA MET A 1 -15.61 -1.60 0.26
C MET A 1 -14.87 -2.76 0.91
N GLY A 2 -14.60 -3.91 0.30
CA GLY A 2 -13.68 -4.89 0.91
C GLY A 2 -12.21 -4.51 0.65
N LEU A 3 -11.28 -5.24 1.27
CA LEU A 3 -9.85 -5.02 1.03
C LEU A 3 -9.47 -5.35 -0.42
N ASP A 4 -10.06 -6.38 -1.01
CA ASP A 4 -9.76 -6.78 -2.39
C ASP A 4 -10.25 -5.74 -3.40
N GLU A 5 -11.41 -5.11 -3.17
CA GLU A 5 -11.85 -4.01 -4.02
C GLU A 5 -10.97 -2.76 -3.84
N SER A 6 -10.53 -2.48 -2.61
CA SER A 6 -9.62 -1.36 -2.34
C SER A 6 -8.26 -1.56 -3.02
N LEU A 7 -7.73 -2.79 -3.01
CA LEU A 7 -6.52 -3.16 -3.74
C LEU A 7 -6.70 -3.04 -5.25
N LYS A 8 -7.83 -3.52 -5.80
CA LYS A 8 -8.15 -3.40 -7.23
C LYS A 8 -8.25 -1.93 -7.65
N GLU A 9 -8.87 -1.09 -6.83
CA GLU A 9 -9.01 0.34 -7.09
C GLU A 9 -7.66 1.04 -7.08
N ILE A 10 -6.85 0.86 -6.04
CA ILE A 10 -5.52 1.46 -5.93
C ILE A 10 -4.61 0.97 -7.05
N ALA A 11 -4.59 -0.33 -7.35
CA ALA A 11 -3.84 -0.87 -8.49
C ALA A 11 -4.30 -0.25 -9.82
N GLY A 12 -5.62 -0.09 -10.00
CA GLY A 12 -6.20 0.58 -11.17
C GLY A 12 -5.75 2.04 -11.31
N ILE A 13 -5.76 2.79 -10.21
CA ILE A 13 -5.26 4.18 -10.16
C ILE A 13 -3.79 4.21 -10.55
N MET A 14 -2.95 3.39 -9.90
CA MET A 14 -1.52 3.37 -10.17
C MET A 14 -1.18 2.96 -11.61
N ASN A 15 -1.94 2.03 -12.20
CA ASN A 15 -1.80 1.66 -13.61
C ASN A 15 -2.15 2.82 -14.54
N ARG A 16 -3.21 3.59 -14.25
CA ARG A 16 -3.56 4.80 -15.02
C ARG A 16 -2.47 5.87 -14.91
N LEU A 17 -1.93 6.08 -13.71
CA LEU A 17 -0.84 7.02 -13.49
C LEU A 17 0.43 6.62 -14.24
N SER A 18 0.76 5.32 -14.25
CA SER A 18 1.89 4.80 -15.03
C SER A 18 1.67 4.97 -16.53
N ALA A 19 0.47 4.66 -17.06
CA ALA A 19 0.13 4.85 -18.47
C ALA A 19 0.21 6.33 -18.93
N ARG A 20 0.04 7.28 -18.00
CA ARG A 20 0.19 8.72 -18.23
C ARG A 20 1.63 9.23 -18.06
N GLY A 21 2.58 8.35 -17.74
CA GLY A 21 3.97 8.71 -17.46
C GLY A 21 4.16 9.51 -16.17
N VAL A 22 3.23 9.41 -15.22
CA VAL A 22 3.37 10.05 -13.90
C VAL A 22 4.32 9.24 -13.01
N THR A 23 4.32 7.91 -13.17
CA THR A 23 5.21 6.98 -12.46
C THR A 23 5.79 5.97 -13.46
N LYS A 24 6.98 5.44 -13.18
CA LYS A 24 7.60 4.36 -13.98
C LYS A 24 7.18 2.96 -13.54
N GLY A 25 6.56 2.87 -12.37
CA GLY A 25 6.12 1.62 -11.76
C GLY A 25 5.91 1.78 -10.28
N TYR A 26 5.35 0.75 -9.68
CA TYR A 26 5.14 0.67 -8.24
C TYR A 26 5.22 -0.79 -7.77
N ALA A 27 5.48 -0.97 -6.48
CA ALA A 27 5.43 -2.27 -5.81
C ALA A 27 4.64 -2.14 -4.51
N LEU A 28 3.84 -3.16 -4.19
CA LEU A 28 3.22 -3.29 -2.87
C LEU A 28 4.29 -3.66 -1.85
N ILE A 29 4.36 -2.92 -0.75
CA ILE A 29 5.28 -3.17 0.36
C ILE A 29 4.50 -3.25 1.68
N GLY A 30 5.20 -3.30 2.81
CA GLY A 30 4.59 -3.23 4.14
C GLY A 30 3.80 -4.49 4.55
N GLY A 31 2.94 -4.34 5.57
CA GLY A 31 2.24 -5.47 6.18
C GLY A 31 1.30 -6.22 5.22
N LEU A 32 0.72 -5.50 4.26
CA LEU A 32 -0.14 -6.10 3.25
C LEU A 32 0.64 -6.96 2.24
N SER A 33 1.88 -6.59 1.89
CA SER A 33 2.70 -7.40 0.97
C SER A 33 2.99 -8.81 1.49
N VAL A 34 3.04 -8.97 2.82
CA VAL A 34 3.23 -10.29 3.48
C VAL A 34 2.02 -11.21 3.30
N SER A 35 0.86 -10.65 2.92
CA SER A 35 -0.38 -11.40 2.70
C SER A 35 -0.28 -12.54 1.67
N VAL A 36 0.71 -12.45 0.77
CA VAL A 36 1.02 -13.48 -0.23
C VAL A 36 1.40 -14.82 0.42
N TRP A 37 1.97 -14.79 1.62
CA TRP A 37 2.48 -15.99 2.31
C TRP A 37 1.64 -16.38 3.53
N LYS A 38 0.86 -15.45 4.10
CA LYS A 38 0.06 -15.68 5.31
C LYS A 38 -1.02 -14.61 5.44
N THR A 39 -2.17 -14.92 6.03
CA THR A 39 -3.20 -13.91 6.35
C THR A 39 -2.57 -12.71 7.10
N PRO A 40 -2.69 -11.49 6.57
CA PRO A 40 -2.10 -10.30 7.19
C PRO A 40 -2.83 -9.99 8.51
N ARG A 41 -2.07 -9.61 9.54
CA ARG A 41 -2.62 -9.24 10.86
C ARG A 41 -2.63 -7.73 11.01
N GLY A 42 -3.82 -7.13 11.08
CA GLY A 42 -4.02 -5.76 11.55
C GLY A 42 -3.29 -4.66 10.76
N THR A 43 -3.10 -4.82 9.44
CA THR A 43 -2.59 -3.72 8.61
C THR A 43 -3.73 -2.75 8.33
N ARG A 44 -3.47 -1.46 8.49
CA ARG A 44 -4.51 -0.42 8.43
C ARG A 44 -4.40 0.52 7.22
N ASP A 45 -3.57 0.13 6.28
CA ASP A 45 -3.06 0.95 5.21
C ASP A 45 -2.53 0.06 4.07
N ILE A 46 -2.36 0.68 2.91
CA ILE A 46 -1.74 0.09 1.73
C ILE A 46 -0.46 0.88 1.49
N ASP A 47 0.69 0.24 1.71
CA ASP A 47 1.99 0.84 1.46
C ASP A 47 2.48 0.52 0.05
N LEU A 48 2.85 1.55 -0.71
CA LEU A 48 3.39 1.41 -2.05
C LEU A 48 4.79 2.05 -2.13
N LEU A 49 5.73 1.32 -2.72
CA LEU A 49 6.97 1.91 -3.23
C LEU A 49 6.72 2.37 -4.67
N VAL A 50 6.92 3.65 -4.96
CA VAL A 50 6.63 4.24 -6.28
C VAL A 50 7.92 4.74 -6.91
N SER A 51 8.17 4.37 -8.17
CA SER A 51 9.30 4.85 -8.95
C SER A 51 8.93 6.14 -9.68
N LEU A 52 9.63 7.23 -9.33
CA LEU A 52 9.52 8.54 -9.96
C LEU A 52 10.82 8.89 -10.70
N ASP A 53 10.74 9.75 -11.72
CA ASP A 53 11.94 10.20 -12.47
C ASP A 53 12.87 11.08 -11.64
N SER A 54 12.32 11.85 -10.71
CA SER A 54 13.02 12.80 -9.84
C SER A 54 12.20 13.03 -8.57
N THR A 55 12.86 13.39 -7.47
CA THR A 55 12.22 13.82 -6.23
C THR A 55 11.39 15.10 -6.43
N GLU A 56 11.76 15.96 -7.38
CA GLU A 56 11.01 17.16 -7.76
C GLU A 56 9.63 16.84 -8.37
N HIS A 57 9.40 15.59 -8.79
CA HIS A 57 8.12 15.17 -9.35
C HIS A 57 7.10 14.72 -8.29
N ILE A 58 7.44 14.79 -7.00
CA ILE A 58 6.54 14.38 -5.93
C ILE A 58 5.24 15.21 -5.90
N ASP A 59 5.34 16.53 -6.11
CA ASP A 59 4.17 17.41 -6.14
C ASP A 59 3.23 17.08 -7.31
N LYS A 60 3.82 16.74 -8.47
CA LYS A 60 3.07 16.30 -9.65
C LYS A 60 2.36 14.96 -9.37
N PHE A 61 3.03 14.06 -8.66
CA PHE A 61 2.45 12.79 -8.26
C PHE A 61 1.29 12.99 -7.27
N CYS A 62 1.44 13.83 -6.25
CA CYS A 62 0.37 14.16 -5.30
C CYS A 62 -0.85 14.78 -6.00
N LYS A 63 -0.65 15.77 -6.88
CA LYS A 63 -1.76 16.34 -7.68
C LYS A 63 -2.47 15.30 -8.56
N ALA A 64 -1.71 14.33 -9.08
CA ALA A 64 -2.30 13.26 -9.87
C ALA A 64 -3.15 12.31 -9.01
N LEU A 65 -2.71 12.01 -7.78
CA LEU A 65 -3.51 11.25 -6.80
C LEU A 65 -4.79 12.01 -6.41
N GLU A 66 -4.70 13.32 -6.16
CA GLU A 66 -5.87 14.17 -5.88
C GLU A 66 -6.90 14.15 -7.01
N THR A 67 -6.43 14.19 -8.26
CA THR A 67 -7.30 14.10 -9.45
C THR A 67 -8.04 12.75 -9.52
N GLU A 68 -7.46 11.70 -8.94
CA GLU A 68 -8.06 10.36 -8.85
C GLU A 68 -8.94 10.22 -7.58
N GLY A 69 -9.18 11.30 -6.84
CA GLY A 69 -10.07 11.32 -5.66
C GLY A 69 -9.41 10.86 -4.36
N LEU A 70 -8.08 10.77 -4.34
CA LEU A 70 -7.30 10.40 -3.16
C LEU A 70 -6.83 11.65 -2.40
N ALA A 71 -6.64 11.55 -1.09
CA ALA A 71 -6.07 12.63 -0.28
C ALA A 71 -4.63 12.27 0.14
N PRO A 72 -3.59 12.77 -0.56
CA PRO A 72 -2.20 12.48 -0.23
C PRO A 72 -1.67 13.44 0.85
N ASP A 73 -0.94 12.88 1.82
CA ASP A 73 -0.13 13.59 2.79
C ASP A 73 1.34 13.20 2.56
N ILE A 74 2.23 14.19 2.41
CA ILE A 74 3.67 13.95 2.30
C ILE A 74 4.29 13.98 3.70
N LEU A 75 4.92 12.86 4.06
CA LEU A 75 5.72 12.72 5.27
C LEU A 75 7.19 12.59 4.85
N THR A 76 8.10 13.23 5.58
CA THR A 76 9.54 13.15 5.33
C THR A 76 10.24 12.64 6.59
N GLY A 77 11.22 11.75 6.42
CA GLY A 77 12.10 11.36 7.51
C GLY A 77 12.99 12.52 7.98
N GLY A 78 13.60 12.37 9.16
CA GLY A 78 14.57 13.32 9.68
C GLY A 78 15.88 13.34 8.89
N LEU A 79 16.77 14.29 9.20
CA LEU A 79 18.15 14.33 8.68
C LEU A 79 18.89 13.03 9.06
N GLY A 80 18.94 12.07 8.13
CA GLY A 80 19.54 10.74 8.33
C GLY A 80 18.62 9.56 7.98
N ASP A 81 17.36 9.80 7.66
CA ASP A 81 16.45 8.75 7.21
C ASP A 81 16.80 8.32 5.76
N PRO A 82 17.02 7.02 5.49
CA PRO A 82 17.23 6.53 4.13
C PRO A 82 15.99 6.70 3.24
N VAL A 83 14.82 6.98 3.81
CA VAL A 83 13.58 7.25 3.07
C VAL A 83 13.30 8.76 3.05
N PRO A 84 13.61 9.47 1.94
CA PRO A 84 13.43 10.92 1.90
C PRO A 84 11.95 11.33 1.91
N TYR A 85 11.05 10.50 1.35
CA TYR A 85 9.62 10.78 1.27
C TYR A 85 8.76 9.52 1.43
N LEU A 86 7.73 9.63 2.25
CA LEU A 86 6.62 8.70 2.38
C LEU A 86 5.33 9.45 2.01
N VAL A 87 4.64 9.02 0.96
CA VAL A 87 3.33 9.58 0.59
C VAL A 87 2.26 8.69 1.20
N LYS A 88 1.60 9.18 2.24
CA LYS A 88 0.44 8.51 2.83
C LYS A 88 -0.80 8.91 2.06
N VAL A 89 -1.63 7.95 1.69
CA VAL A 89 -2.86 8.22 0.94
C VAL A 89 -4.07 7.74 1.74
N SER A 90 -5.08 8.60 1.83
CA SER A 90 -6.35 8.30 2.48
C SER A 90 -7.48 8.21 1.45
N HIS A 91 -8.39 7.24 1.62
CA HIS A 91 -9.61 7.12 0.81
C HIS A 91 -10.81 6.75 1.69
N LYS A 92 -11.96 7.42 1.46
CA LYS A 92 -13.18 7.18 2.26
C LYS A 92 -13.81 5.84 1.88
N GLY A 93 -14.04 4.98 2.87
CA GLY A 93 -14.81 3.74 2.67
C GLY A 93 -13.99 2.46 2.46
N ILE A 94 -12.66 2.54 2.59
CA ILE A 94 -11.78 1.38 2.79
C ILE A 94 -11.90 0.97 4.27
N PRO A 95 -12.50 -0.19 4.62
CA PRO A 95 -12.47 -0.73 5.96
C PRO A 95 -11.14 -1.44 6.19
N VAL A 96 -10.69 -1.31 7.42
CA VAL A 96 -9.28 -1.32 7.77
C VAL A 96 -8.99 -2.44 8.77
N ASP A 97 -9.84 -3.47 8.76
CA ASP A 97 -9.68 -4.67 9.59
C ASP A 97 -10.21 -5.89 8.84
N MET A 98 -9.35 -6.89 8.66
CA MET A 98 -9.73 -8.23 8.20
C MET A 98 -9.83 -9.23 9.35
N THR A 99 -9.95 -8.78 10.60
CA THR A 99 -10.19 -9.68 11.73
C THR A 99 -11.67 -10.02 11.82
N GLY A 100 -12.12 -10.90 10.93
CA GLY A 100 -13.44 -11.52 10.94
C GLY A 100 -13.39 -13.05 10.98
N PHE A 101 -12.22 -13.67 11.16
CA PHE A 101 -12.11 -15.11 11.35
C PHE A 101 -11.55 -15.45 12.73
N ASP A 102 -12.45 -15.92 13.57
CA ASP A 102 -12.21 -16.59 14.83
C ASP A 102 -11.43 -17.89 14.55
N TYR A 103 -10.10 -17.81 14.55
CA TYR A 103 -9.26 -19.01 14.47
C TYR A 103 -9.04 -19.56 15.87
N GLY A 104 -9.91 -20.49 16.26
CA GLY A 104 -9.65 -21.44 17.34
C GLY A 104 -8.32 -22.15 17.08
N TYR A 105 -7.29 -21.79 17.86
CA TYR A 105 -6.07 -22.57 17.94
C TYR A 105 -6.34 -23.82 18.78
N SER A 106 -6.74 -24.90 18.13
CA SER A 106 -6.42 -26.24 18.62
C SER A 106 -5.88 -27.08 17.48
N SER A 107 -4.61 -27.46 17.64
CA SER A 107 -3.90 -28.55 16.96
C SER A 107 -3.82 -28.51 15.44
N PHE A 108 -2.68 -28.08 14.89
CA PHE A 108 -1.96 -28.80 13.83
C PHE A 108 -0.51 -28.27 13.73
N LEU A 109 0.35 -28.80 14.61
CA LEU A 109 1.72 -29.15 14.24
C LEU A 109 1.68 -30.66 14.02
N PRO A 110 2.16 -31.16 12.87
CA PRO A 110 3.51 -31.72 12.93
C PRO A 110 4.36 -31.53 11.66
N LEU A 111 5.66 -31.35 11.94
CA LEU A 111 6.82 -31.98 11.29
C LEU A 111 6.92 -31.99 9.76
N MET A 112 7.90 -31.24 9.23
CA MET A 112 8.88 -31.80 8.29
C MET A 112 10.22 -31.05 8.41
N PHE A 113 11.10 -31.59 9.25
CA PHE A 113 12.56 -31.53 9.10
C PHE A 113 13.12 -32.67 9.96
N GLN A 114 13.32 -33.84 9.35
CA GLN A 114 14.40 -34.80 9.62
C GLN A 114 14.65 -35.58 8.33
#